data_AF-A0A947NRR0-F1
#
_entry.id   AF-A0A947NRR0-F1
#
_cell.length_a   1.000
_cell.length_b   1.000
_cell.length_c   1.000
_cell.angle_alpha   90.00
_cell.angle_beta   90.00
_cell.angle_gamma   90.00
#
_symmetry.space_group_name_H-M   'P 1'
#
loop_
_entity.id
_entity.type
_entity.pdbx_description
1 polymer ?
#
loop_
_entity_poly.entity_id
_entity_poly.type
_entity_poly.pdbx_seq_one_letter_code
_entity_poly.pdbx_strand_id
1 'polypeptide(L)'
;MRLKESGNLFFINMTKKEKQIVPQIILNDLKYLSVRQLYISWFFNTGAEVANQLLDNIIKVYLQSTNHEDLIRKIRSWRGNETHNVVKMIDMLIAELSINFDLKNHKDVLENLYKLYQNRYLDSLRNTGECKTLLKDLNTIDYTYKYFRDRVKLSDKAKKETLINKLFLQNQDMKWGENKISLYNLFYEGNQHFKK
;
A
#
# COMPACT_ATOMS: atom_id res chain seq x y z
N MET A 1 -28.73 -0.33 -31.06
CA MET A 1 -28.83 0.13 -29.66
C MET A 1 -27.42 0.45 -29.18
N ARG A 2 -27.05 1.75 -29.09
CA ARG A 2 -25.69 2.18 -28.73
C ARG A 2 -25.53 2.09 -27.21
N LEU A 3 -24.55 1.32 -26.75
CA LEU A 3 -24.03 1.36 -25.38
C LEU A 3 -23.40 2.75 -25.15
N LYS A 4 -24.22 3.74 -24.77
CA LYS A 4 -23.74 5.04 -24.32
C LYS A 4 -23.46 4.97 -22.82
N GLU A 5 -22.19 5.20 -22.48
CA GLU A 5 -21.78 6.00 -21.31
C GLU A 5 -21.99 5.42 -19.90
N SER A 6 -21.65 4.14 -19.66
CA SER A 6 -21.38 3.67 -18.28
C SER A 6 -19.93 3.92 -17.82
N GLY A 7 -19.09 4.51 -18.67
CA GLY A 7 -17.62 4.59 -18.45
C GLY A 7 -17.08 5.80 -17.68
N ASN A 8 -17.91 6.75 -17.24
CA ASN A 8 -17.38 8.05 -16.76
C ASN A 8 -17.98 8.60 -15.45
N LEU A 9 -18.71 7.80 -14.67
CA LEU A 9 -19.26 8.27 -13.39
C LEU A 9 -18.23 8.35 -12.25
N PHE A 10 -17.13 7.60 -12.31
CA PHE A 10 -16.13 7.54 -11.23
C PHE A 10 -15.21 8.77 -11.13
N PHE A 11 -15.17 9.63 -12.15
CA PHE A 11 -14.14 10.68 -12.27
C PHE A 11 -14.70 12.09 -12.53
N ILE A 12 -16.02 12.26 -12.40
CA ILE A 12 -16.68 13.55 -12.55
C ILE A 12 -16.16 14.45 -11.42
N ASN A 13 -15.43 15.51 -11.77
CA ASN A 13 -14.79 16.49 -10.87
C ASN A 13 -13.40 16.14 -10.30
N MET A 14 -12.66 15.18 -10.84
CA MET A 14 -11.25 14.98 -10.50
C MET A 14 -10.29 15.68 -11.48
N THR A 15 -9.19 16.21 -10.98
CA THR A 15 -8.07 16.70 -11.81
C THR A 15 -7.41 15.54 -12.57
N LYS A 16 -6.66 15.84 -13.65
CA LYS A 16 -5.89 14.81 -14.40
C LYS A 16 -4.96 14.01 -13.50
N LYS A 17 -4.33 14.68 -12.53
CA LYS A 17 -3.43 14.06 -11.55
C LYS A 17 -4.19 13.11 -10.62
N GLU A 18 -5.33 13.54 -10.09
CA GLU A 18 -6.16 12.70 -9.22
C GLU A 18 -6.70 11.47 -9.95
N LYS A 19 -7.08 11.60 -11.23
CA LYS A 19 -7.51 10.46 -12.06
C LYS A 19 -6.42 9.39 -12.22
N GLN A 20 -5.14 9.76 -12.07
CA GLN A 20 -4.02 8.81 -12.08
C GLN A 20 -3.71 8.25 -10.69
N ILE A 21 -3.87 9.05 -9.64
CA ILE A 21 -3.51 8.67 -8.27
C ILE A 21 -4.60 7.82 -7.61
N VAL A 22 -5.89 8.18 -7.75
CA VAL A 22 -6.99 7.52 -7.05
C VAL A 22 -7.07 6.01 -7.37
N PRO A 23 -6.98 5.57 -8.64
CA PRO A 23 -6.96 4.15 -8.95
C PRO A 23 -5.76 3.41 -8.31
N GLN A 24 -4.59 4.06 -8.25
CA GLN A 24 -3.42 3.48 -7.60
C GLN A 24 -3.61 3.35 -6.08
N ILE A 25 -4.27 4.31 -5.44
CA ILE A 25 -4.63 4.19 -4.02
C ILE A 25 -5.63 3.07 -3.81
N ILE A 26 -6.67 2.94 -4.63
CA ILE A 26 -7.64 1.84 -4.52
C ILE A 26 -6.95 0.49 -4.63
N LEU A 27 -6.02 0.34 -5.58
CA LEU A 27 -5.23 -0.88 -5.71
C LEU A 27 -4.36 -1.14 -4.48
N ASN A 28 -3.74 -0.10 -3.91
CA ASN A 28 -2.96 -0.24 -2.68
C ASN A 28 -3.83 -0.54 -1.46
N ASP A 29 -5.02 0.05 -1.35
CA ASP A 29 -6.00 -0.25 -0.31
C ASP A 29 -6.38 -1.75 -0.38
N LEU A 30 -6.61 -2.30 -1.58
CA LEU A 30 -6.85 -3.74 -1.76
C LEU A 30 -5.64 -4.58 -1.35
N LYS A 31 -4.43 -4.21 -1.78
CA LYS A 31 -3.19 -4.92 -1.39
C LYS A 31 -3.00 -4.92 0.12
N TYR A 32 -3.23 -3.78 0.78
CA TYR A 32 -3.17 -3.67 2.23
C TYR A 32 -4.08 -4.68 2.92
N LEU A 33 -5.32 -4.77 2.45
CA LEU A 33 -6.28 -5.72 2.98
C LEU A 33 -5.86 -7.18 2.72
N SER A 34 -5.31 -7.48 1.55
CA SER A 34 -4.73 -8.80 1.26
C SER A 34 -3.55 -9.15 2.17
N VAL A 35 -2.65 -8.20 2.46
CA VAL A 35 -1.52 -8.42 3.38
C VAL A 35 -2.04 -8.82 4.75
N ARG A 36 -3.01 -8.08 5.30
CA ARG A 36 -3.59 -8.43 6.59
C ARG A 36 -4.20 -9.82 6.61
N GLN A 37 -4.99 -10.16 5.59
CA GLN A 37 -5.60 -11.49 5.49
C GLN A 37 -4.53 -12.59 5.47
N LEU A 38 -3.46 -12.40 4.69
CA LEU A 38 -2.35 -13.35 4.61
C LEU A 38 -1.65 -13.51 5.97
N TYR A 39 -1.42 -12.43 6.70
CA TYR A 39 -0.84 -12.48 8.05
C TYR A 39 -1.77 -13.18 9.05
N ILE A 40 -3.07 -12.89 9.04
CA ILE A 40 -4.06 -13.52 9.94
C ILE A 40 -4.22 -15.01 9.62
N SER A 41 -4.14 -15.37 8.34
CA SER A 41 -4.16 -16.76 7.87
C SER A 41 -2.78 -17.44 7.90
N TRP A 42 -1.79 -16.87 8.59
CA TRP A 42 -0.46 -17.47 8.83
C TRP A 42 0.39 -17.69 7.56
N PHE A 43 0.04 -17.06 6.44
CA PHE A 43 0.82 -17.04 5.19
C PHE A 43 1.85 -15.88 5.19
N PHE A 44 2.73 -15.85 6.20
CA PHE A 44 3.57 -14.69 6.49
C PHE A 44 4.54 -14.31 5.36
N ASN A 45 5.17 -15.28 4.69
CA ASN A 45 6.14 -14.99 3.62
C ASN A 45 5.46 -14.35 2.41
N THR A 46 4.36 -14.94 1.94
CA THR A 46 3.54 -14.35 0.87
C THR A 46 2.97 -12.99 1.30
N GLY A 47 2.50 -12.87 2.54
CA GLY A 47 2.06 -11.60 3.10
C GLY A 47 3.15 -10.53 3.07
N ALA A 48 4.38 -10.89 3.41
CA ALA A 48 5.52 -10.00 3.43
C ALA A 48 5.96 -9.54 2.04
N GLU A 49 5.92 -10.41 1.05
CA GLU A 49 6.19 -10.05 -0.35
C GLU A 49 5.17 -9.03 -0.86
N VAL A 50 3.88 -9.27 -0.60
CA VAL A 50 2.81 -8.34 -0.95
C VAL A 50 2.95 -7.04 -0.15
N ALA A 51 3.39 -7.10 1.11
CA ALA A 51 3.66 -5.94 1.95
C ALA A 51 4.78 -5.07 1.38
N ASN A 52 5.89 -5.65 0.92
CA ASN A 52 6.96 -4.85 0.30
C ASN A 52 6.44 -4.09 -0.93
N GLN A 53 5.66 -4.77 -1.79
CA GLN A 53 5.04 -4.11 -2.94
C GLN A 53 4.04 -3.03 -2.54
N LEU A 54 3.24 -3.26 -1.51
CA LEU A 54 2.30 -2.28 -0.97
C LEU A 54 3.04 -1.01 -0.51
N LEU A 55 4.07 -1.18 0.31
CA LEU A 55 4.81 -0.08 0.90
C LEU A 55 5.62 0.71 -0.16
N ASP A 56 6.26 0.00 -1.08
CA ASP A 56 6.93 0.59 -2.24
C ASP A 56 5.96 1.47 -3.07
N ASN A 57 4.79 0.92 -3.41
CA ASN A 57 3.82 1.61 -4.23
C ASN A 57 3.21 2.83 -3.51
N ILE A 58 2.84 2.71 -2.23
CA ILE A 58 2.23 3.85 -1.51
C ILE A 58 3.23 5.00 -1.31
N ILE A 59 4.52 4.71 -1.11
CA ILE A 59 5.58 5.73 -1.06
C ILE A 59 5.68 6.47 -2.40
N LYS A 60 5.72 5.73 -3.53
CA LYS A 60 5.77 6.33 -4.86
C LYS A 60 4.51 7.14 -5.18
N VAL A 61 3.33 6.67 -4.75
CA VAL A 61 2.06 7.41 -4.85
C VAL A 61 2.10 8.70 -4.04
N TYR A 62 2.65 8.66 -2.82
CA TYR A 62 2.86 9.85 -1.99
C TYR A 62 3.73 10.89 -2.72
N LEU A 63 4.87 10.46 -3.27
CA LEU A 63 5.77 11.34 -4.03
C LEU A 63 5.08 11.94 -5.25
N GLN A 64 4.37 11.11 -6.02
CA GLN A 64 3.58 11.59 -7.16
C GLN A 64 2.54 12.61 -6.71
N SER A 65 1.84 12.37 -5.60
CA SER A 65 0.81 13.29 -5.07
C SER A 65 1.38 14.65 -4.64
N THR A 66 2.65 14.70 -4.26
CA THR A 66 3.36 15.89 -3.79
C THR A 66 4.23 16.56 -4.86
N ASN A 67 4.24 16.03 -6.09
CA ASN A 67 5.04 16.50 -7.25
C ASN A 67 6.55 16.27 -7.10
N HIS A 68 6.97 15.22 -6.38
CA HIS A 68 8.38 14.83 -6.23
C HIS A 68 8.82 13.79 -7.27
N GLU A 69 8.60 14.13 -8.54
CA GLU A 69 8.85 13.23 -9.68
C GLU A 69 10.36 13.09 -9.96
N ASP A 70 11.14 14.08 -9.51
CA ASP A 70 12.59 14.01 -9.36
C ASP A 70 13.03 12.87 -8.43
N LEU A 71 12.43 12.73 -7.26
CA LEU A 71 12.75 11.65 -6.32
C LEU A 71 12.31 10.28 -6.86
N ILE A 72 11.19 10.21 -7.59
CA ILE A 72 10.78 8.98 -8.29
C ILE A 72 11.84 8.59 -9.34
N ARG A 73 12.37 9.56 -10.11
CA ARG A 73 13.46 9.30 -11.06
C ARG A 73 14.74 8.87 -10.34
N LYS A 74 15.06 9.46 -9.19
CA LYS A 74 16.19 9.05 -8.34
C LYS A 74 16.05 7.60 -7.88
N ILE A 75 14.89 7.19 -7.39
CA ILE A 75 14.61 5.79 -7.03
C ILE A 75 14.80 4.86 -8.23
N ARG A 76 14.26 5.22 -9.40
CA ARG A 76 14.39 4.41 -10.63
C ARG A 76 15.84 4.24 -11.09
N SER A 77 16.71 5.21 -10.77
CA SER A 77 18.13 5.15 -11.10
C SER A 77 18.92 4.09 -10.33
N TRP A 78 18.37 3.56 -9.22
CA TRP A 78 19.03 2.54 -8.39
C TRP A 78 19.13 1.15 -9.06
N ARG A 79 18.32 0.90 -10.11
CA ARG A 79 18.26 -0.34 -10.91
C ARG A 79 17.90 -1.61 -10.13
N GLY A 80 17.36 -2.61 -10.83
CA GLY A 80 17.02 -3.92 -10.27
C GLY A 80 16.13 -3.88 -9.02
N ASN A 81 16.37 -4.81 -8.10
CA ASN A 81 15.59 -4.95 -6.87
C ASN A 81 15.72 -3.73 -5.95
N GLU A 82 16.81 -2.95 -6.02
CA GLU A 82 17.04 -1.78 -5.16
C GLU A 82 15.95 -0.71 -5.34
N THR A 83 15.30 -0.67 -6.52
CA THR A 83 14.18 0.22 -6.80
C THR A 83 12.90 -0.10 -6.01
N HIS A 84 12.92 -1.17 -5.21
CA HIS A 84 11.85 -1.64 -4.33
C HIS A 84 12.30 -1.70 -2.86
N ASN A 85 13.48 -1.18 -2.52
CA ASN A 85 14.01 -1.17 -1.15
C ASN A 85 13.32 -0.06 -0.33
N VAL A 86 12.28 -0.45 0.42
CA VAL A 86 11.44 0.46 1.21
C VAL A 86 12.25 1.23 2.26
N VAL A 87 13.21 0.58 2.91
CA VAL A 87 14.07 1.21 3.94
C VAL A 87 14.90 2.32 3.31
N LYS A 88 15.55 2.02 2.19
CA LYS A 88 16.36 2.99 1.44
C LYS A 88 15.52 4.15 0.91
N MET A 89 14.28 3.90 0.51
CA MET A 89 13.35 4.98 0.15
C MET A 89 13.06 5.87 1.34
N ILE A 90 12.67 5.30 2.48
CA ILE A 90 12.32 6.07 3.68
C ILE A 90 13.52 6.88 4.18
N ASP A 91 14.71 6.29 4.26
CA ASP A 91 15.95 6.99 4.60
C ASP A 91 16.21 8.18 3.68
N MET A 92 16.06 7.99 2.36
CA MET A 92 16.17 9.07 1.38
C MET A 92 15.12 10.16 1.64
N LEU A 93 13.87 9.80 1.93
CA LEU A 93 12.82 10.79 2.17
C LEU A 93 13.02 11.56 3.49
N ILE A 94 13.60 10.92 4.52
CA ILE A 94 14.00 11.62 5.75
C ILE A 94 15.06 12.68 5.42
N ALA A 95 16.07 12.32 4.62
CA ALA A 95 17.14 13.24 4.24
C ALA A 95 16.68 14.38 3.32
N GLU A 96 15.91 14.07 2.27
CA GLU A 96 15.57 15.02 1.21
C GLU A 96 14.32 15.86 1.51
N LEU A 97 13.34 15.27 2.20
CA LEU A 97 12.04 15.91 2.49
C LEU A 97 11.83 16.21 3.97
N SER A 98 12.79 15.86 4.85
CA SER A 98 12.68 16.05 6.30
C SER A 98 11.38 15.46 6.88
N ILE A 99 10.95 14.29 6.37
CA ILE A 99 9.76 13.62 6.91
C ILE A 99 10.05 13.09 8.32
N ASN A 100 9.08 13.23 9.22
CA ASN A 100 9.17 12.69 10.58
C ASN A 100 8.64 11.25 10.63
N PHE A 101 9.41 10.30 10.11
CA PHE A 101 9.11 8.87 10.16
C PHE A 101 10.03 8.15 11.14
N ASP A 102 9.48 7.34 12.04
CA ASP A 102 10.23 6.59 13.04
C ASP A 102 10.89 5.33 12.43
N LEU A 103 11.86 5.54 11.54
CA LEU A 103 12.50 4.42 10.85
C LEU A 103 13.27 3.53 11.84
N LYS A 104 13.85 4.10 12.89
CA LYS A 104 14.66 3.37 13.87
C LYS A 104 13.92 2.19 14.48
N ASN A 105 12.63 2.35 14.82
CA ASN A 105 11.83 1.29 15.43
C ASN A 105 11.22 0.30 14.41
N HIS A 106 11.22 0.64 13.12
CA HIS A 106 10.58 -0.16 12.07
C HIS A 106 11.58 -0.80 11.09
N LYS A 107 12.85 -0.40 11.12
CA LYS A 107 13.88 -0.77 10.14
C LYS A 107 14.03 -2.27 9.96
N ASP A 108 14.24 -3.02 11.03
CA ASP A 108 14.52 -4.46 10.97
C ASP A 108 13.39 -5.24 10.27
N VAL A 109 12.14 -4.89 10.57
CA VAL A 109 10.97 -5.51 9.94
C VAL A 109 10.95 -5.16 8.45
N LEU A 110 11.10 -3.88 8.10
CA LEU A 110 11.08 -3.42 6.71
C LEU A 110 12.21 -4.01 5.87
N GLU A 111 13.41 -4.18 6.44
CA GLU A 111 14.53 -4.87 5.79
C GLU A 111 14.21 -6.35 5.53
N ASN A 112 13.58 -7.03 6.48
CA ASN A 112 13.16 -8.43 6.31
C ASN A 112 12.09 -8.59 5.23
N LEU A 113 11.10 -7.67 5.16
CA LEU A 113 10.11 -7.65 4.08
C LEU A 113 10.79 -7.51 2.70
N TYR A 114 11.80 -6.65 2.62
CA TYR A 114 12.54 -6.44 1.38
C TYR A 114 13.38 -7.68 0.98
N LYS A 115 14.07 -8.32 1.92
CA LYS A 115 14.81 -9.58 1.67
C LYS A 115 13.87 -10.68 1.15
N LEU A 116 12.69 -10.84 1.75
CA LEU A 116 11.67 -11.78 1.29
C LEU A 116 11.22 -11.47 -0.15
N TYR A 117 11.00 -10.21 -0.47
CA TYR A 117 10.67 -9.78 -1.83
C TYR A 117 11.77 -10.14 -2.85
N GLN A 118 13.05 -10.03 -2.47
CA GLN A 118 14.18 -10.41 -3.33
C GLN A 118 14.26 -11.92 -3.57
N ASN A 119 13.92 -12.73 -2.57
CA ASN A 119 13.97 -14.20 -2.65
C ASN A 119 12.98 -14.81 -3.65
N ARG A 120 11.95 -14.07 -4.07
CA ARG A 120 10.97 -14.50 -5.09
C ARG A 120 11.59 -14.90 -6.43
N TYR A 121 12.75 -14.35 -6.77
CA TYR A 121 13.41 -14.53 -8.06
C TYR A 121 14.63 -15.46 -8.00
N LEU A 122 14.98 -15.95 -6.81
CA LEU A 122 16.11 -16.86 -6.59
C LEU A 122 15.54 -18.23 -6.23
N ASP A 123 15.80 -19.26 -7.04
CA ASP A 123 15.43 -20.68 -6.88
C ASP A 123 15.79 -21.25 -5.49
N SER A 124 15.07 -20.85 -4.45
CA SER A 124 15.49 -21.10 -3.08
C SER A 124 14.31 -21.23 -2.15
N LEU A 125 13.55 -22.31 -2.32
CA LEU A 125 12.82 -22.93 -1.20
C LEU A 125 13.71 -23.04 0.06
N ARG A 126 15.04 -23.14 -0.14
CA ARG A 126 16.08 -23.12 0.89
C ARG A 126 16.15 -21.83 1.71
N ASN A 127 15.92 -20.66 1.11
CA ASN A 127 16.02 -19.35 1.78
C ASN A 127 14.68 -18.90 2.39
N THR A 128 13.56 -19.47 1.92
CA THR A 128 12.21 -19.18 2.43
C THR A 128 12.03 -19.63 3.88
N GLY A 129 12.80 -20.63 4.33
CA GLY A 129 12.82 -21.09 5.74
C GLY A 129 13.67 -20.24 6.69
N GLU A 130 14.56 -19.39 6.17
CA GLU A 130 15.49 -18.58 6.99
C GLU A 130 14.92 -17.19 7.32
N CYS A 131 14.00 -16.68 6.50
CA CYS A 131 13.36 -15.39 6.71
C CYS A 131 12.11 -15.54 7.60
N LYS A 132 12.22 -15.09 8.85
CA LYS A 132 11.13 -15.17 9.84
C LYS A 132 10.36 -13.86 9.89
N THR A 133 9.25 -13.77 9.16
CA THR A 133 8.21 -12.78 9.47
C THR A 133 7.17 -13.39 10.40
N LEU A 134 6.62 -12.57 11.28
CA LEU A 134 5.73 -12.98 12.35
C LEU A 134 4.51 -12.07 12.38
N LEU A 135 3.42 -12.52 13.02
CA LEU A 135 2.20 -11.73 13.14
C LEU A 135 2.44 -10.32 13.73
N LYS A 136 3.40 -10.18 14.65
CA LYS A 136 3.77 -8.88 15.26
C LYS A 136 4.30 -7.85 14.25
N ASP A 137 4.83 -8.30 13.11
CA ASP A 137 5.39 -7.44 12.07
C ASP A 137 4.29 -6.65 11.35
N LEU A 138 3.04 -7.12 11.45
CA LEU A 138 1.88 -6.42 10.91
C LEU A 138 1.74 -5.00 11.46
N ASN A 139 2.13 -4.75 12.72
CA ASN A 139 2.11 -3.41 13.31
C ASN A 139 3.00 -2.43 12.55
N THR A 140 4.19 -2.87 12.11
CA THR A 140 5.11 -2.04 11.32
C THR A 140 4.55 -1.79 9.92
N ILE A 141 3.93 -2.80 9.31
CA ILE A 141 3.29 -2.66 7.99
C ILE A 141 2.15 -1.65 8.08
N ASP A 142 1.27 -1.80 9.07
CA ASP A 142 0.13 -0.91 9.31
C ASP A 142 0.57 0.53 9.53
N TYR A 143 1.55 0.72 10.42
CA TYR A 143 2.14 2.03 10.70
C TYR A 143 2.69 2.67 9.43
N THR A 144 3.53 1.94 8.69
CA THR A 144 4.20 2.46 7.50
C THR A 144 3.21 2.82 6.40
N TYR A 145 2.28 1.91 6.11
CA TYR A 145 1.25 2.14 5.11
C TYR A 145 0.37 3.33 5.47
N LYS A 146 -0.14 3.39 6.71
CA LYS A 146 -0.96 4.49 7.21
C LYS A 146 -0.21 5.83 7.12
N TYR A 147 1.06 5.86 7.55
CA TYR A 147 1.88 7.05 7.54
C TYR A 147 1.96 7.71 6.16
N PHE A 148 2.26 6.92 5.11
CA PHE A 148 2.37 7.44 3.75
C PHE A 148 1.01 7.70 3.12
N ARG A 149 0.03 6.81 3.34
CA ARG A 149 -1.33 6.96 2.82
C ARG A 149 -1.98 8.26 3.28
N ASP A 150 -1.88 8.59 4.57
CA ASP A 150 -2.49 9.80 5.15
C ASP A 150 -1.86 11.09 4.61
N ARG A 151 -0.63 11.01 4.10
CA ARG A 151 0.12 12.14 3.50
C ARG A 151 -0.12 12.31 2.00
N VAL A 152 -0.84 11.40 1.35
CA VAL A 152 -1.20 11.55 -0.06
C VAL A 152 -2.10 12.77 -0.25
N LYS A 153 -1.63 13.74 -1.05
CA LYS A 153 -2.37 14.98 -1.34
C LYS A 153 -3.42 14.74 -2.42
N LEU A 154 -4.68 14.76 -2.02
CA LEU A 154 -5.88 14.66 -2.86
C LEU A 154 -6.91 15.66 -2.36
N SER A 155 -7.78 16.16 -3.25
CA SER A 155 -8.98 16.89 -2.84
C SER A 155 -9.90 16.00 -2.00
N ASP A 156 -10.74 16.60 -1.17
CA ASP A 156 -11.71 15.86 -0.34
C ASP A 156 -12.65 15.00 -1.19
N LYS A 157 -13.02 15.49 -2.38
CA LYS A 157 -13.83 14.73 -3.34
C LYS A 157 -13.10 13.48 -3.81
N ALA A 158 -11.83 13.59 -4.21
CA ALA A 158 -11.04 12.45 -4.65
C ALA A 158 -10.77 11.45 -3.50
N LYS A 159 -10.52 11.93 -2.27
CA LYS A 159 -10.33 11.06 -1.09
C LYS A 159 -11.55 10.18 -0.83
N LYS A 160 -12.76 10.74 -0.96
CA LYS A 160 -14.04 10.02 -0.77
C LYS A 160 -14.24 8.86 -1.74
N GLU A 161 -13.51 8.83 -2.85
CA GLU A 161 -13.59 7.74 -3.82
C GLU A 161 -12.68 6.54 -3.50
N THR A 162 -11.74 6.68 -2.56
CA THR A 162 -10.81 5.60 -2.17
C THR A 162 -11.51 4.52 -1.34
N LEU A 163 -11.02 3.28 -1.42
CA LEU A 163 -11.67 2.11 -0.84
C LEU A 163 -11.74 2.19 0.70
N ILE A 164 -10.62 2.53 1.36
CA ILE A 164 -10.62 2.65 2.83
C ILE A 164 -11.55 3.78 3.28
N ASN A 165 -11.63 4.91 2.56
CA ASN A 165 -12.55 5.98 2.93
C ASN A 165 -14.02 5.56 2.80
N LYS A 166 -14.37 4.83 1.73
CA LYS A 166 -15.73 4.29 1.56
C LYS A 166 -16.08 3.29 2.66
N LEU A 167 -15.20 2.32 2.89
CA LEU A 167 -15.44 1.24 3.86
C LEU A 167 -15.47 1.74 5.31
N PHE A 168 -14.51 2.58 5.71
CA PHE A 168 -14.28 2.88 7.13
C PHE A 168 -14.72 4.28 7.56
N LEU A 169 -14.85 5.26 6.65
CA LEU A 169 -15.25 6.63 7.00
C LEU A 169 -16.68 6.97 6.56
N GLN A 170 -17.20 6.28 5.54
CA GLN A 170 -18.57 6.47 5.07
C GLN A 170 -19.50 5.31 5.44
N ASN A 171 -18.99 4.25 6.07
CA ASN A 171 -19.70 3.00 6.37
C ASN A 171 -20.42 2.42 5.13
N GLN A 172 -19.83 2.61 3.95
CA GLN A 172 -20.35 2.06 2.71
C GLN A 172 -19.69 0.71 2.49
N ASP A 173 -20.40 -0.36 2.88
CA ASP A 173 -19.96 -1.70 2.55
C ASP A 173 -19.96 -1.91 1.04
N MET A 174 -18.78 -2.19 0.50
CA MET A 174 -18.63 -2.54 -0.91
C MET A 174 -18.77 -4.06 -1.04
N LYS A 175 -19.66 -4.52 -1.91
CA LYS A 175 -19.87 -5.94 -2.14
C LYS A 175 -18.96 -6.43 -3.26
N TRP A 176 -18.18 -7.49 -3.01
CA TRP A 176 -17.25 -8.07 -3.97
C TRP A 176 -17.79 -9.36 -4.61
N GLY A 177 -17.61 -9.46 -5.93
CA GLY A 177 -17.98 -10.62 -6.73
C GLY A 177 -19.49 -10.81 -6.88
N GLU A 178 -19.87 -11.83 -7.66
CA GLU A 178 -21.27 -12.19 -7.90
C GLU A 178 -21.99 -12.61 -6.61
N ASN A 179 -21.24 -13.21 -5.68
CA ASN A 179 -21.70 -13.63 -4.36
C ASN A 179 -21.89 -12.46 -3.38
N LYS A 180 -21.64 -11.21 -3.80
CA LYS A 180 -21.94 -10.01 -3.03
C LYS A 180 -21.28 -10.01 -1.63
N ILE A 181 -20.06 -10.55 -1.54
CA ILE A 181 -19.34 -10.70 -0.27
C ILE A 181 -19.06 -9.31 0.29
N SER A 182 -19.44 -9.09 1.55
CA SER A 182 -19.19 -7.84 2.25
C SER A 182 -17.69 -7.63 2.42
N LEU A 183 -17.13 -6.63 1.74
CA LEU A 183 -15.75 -6.22 1.97
C LEU A 183 -15.62 -5.67 3.39
N TYR A 184 -16.64 -5.00 3.92
CA TYR A 184 -16.66 -4.60 5.31
C TYR A 184 -16.47 -5.80 6.25
N ASN A 185 -17.26 -6.87 6.14
CA ASN A 185 -17.14 -8.04 7.03
C ASN A 185 -15.81 -8.78 6.83
N LEU A 186 -15.34 -8.95 5.59
CA LEU A 186 -14.02 -9.51 5.30
C LEU A 186 -12.88 -8.77 6.01
N PHE A 187 -13.05 -7.46 6.25
CA PHE A 187 -11.97 -6.60 6.73
C PHE A 187 -12.16 -6.09 8.16
N TYR A 188 -13.37 -6.12 8.72
CA TYR A 188 -13.68 -5.56 10.03
C TYR A 188 -13.27 -6.46 11.21
N GLU A 189 -13.23 -7.77 11.01
CA GLU A 189 -12.72 -8.72 12.03
C GLU A 189 -11.21 -8.55 12.26
N GLY A 190 -10.48 -7.95 11.31
CA GLY A 190 -9.03 -7.77 11.39
C GLY A 190 -8.51 -6.35 11.64
N ASN A 191 -9.25 -5.26 11.37
CA ASN A 191 -8.68 -3.89 11.25
C ASN A 191 -9.06 -2.91 12.39
N GLN A 192 -8.52 -3.09 13.61
CA GLN A 192 -8.82 -2.15 14.71
C GLN A 192 -8.12 -0.78 14.57
N HIS A 193 -6.97 -0.68 13.90
CA HIS A 193 -6.17 0.55 13.79
C HIS A 193 -6.77 1.68 12.93
N PHE A 194 -7.88 1.42 12.21
CA PHE A 194 -8.65 2.45 11.48
C PHE A 194 -9.93 2.88 12.22
N LYS A 195 -10.19 2.31 13.40
CA LYS A 195 -11.33 2.69 14.24
C LYS A 195 -10.95 3.85 15.15
N LYS A 196 -11.11 5.08 14.63
CA LYS A 196 -10.97 6.38 15.31
C LYS A 196 -9.59 6.70 15.86
#